data_AF-A0A0B5EVB6-F1
#
_entry.id   AF-A0A0B5EVB6-F1
#
_cell.length_a   1.000
_cell.length_b   1.000
_cell.length_c   1.000
_cell.angle_alpha   90.00
_cell.angle_beta   90.00
_cell.angle_gamma   90.00
#
_symmetry.space_group_name_H-M   'P 1'
#
loop_
_entity.id
_entity.type
_entity.pdbx_description
1 polymer ?
#
loop_
_entity_poly.entity_id
_entity_poly.type
_entity_poly.pdbx_seq_one_letter_code
_entity_poly.pdbx_strand_id
1 'polypeptide(L)'
;MAKLEPHERRRLFVEGKEGLEPAALWLTERGLPMTPSGWQQVFKDANARCQAHGLRDRAHPHALRHSYAVVTLEQLWRGHLQALGEMNADQRELYQMVFGDPLNWLRIRLGHRSVVTTQLYLHTLQELEMETRIALIPADSWGPSGFCSQGWEAVA
;
A
#
# COMPACT_ATOMS: atom_id res chain seq x y z
N MET A 1 -23.12 -21.16 7.33
CA MET A 1 -23.10 -20.07 8.33
C MET A 1 -23.93 -18.91 7.79
N ALA A 2 -24.93 -18.44 8.54
CA ALA A 2 -25.67 -17.24 8.17
C ALA A 2 -24.73 -16.03 8.18
N LYS A 3 -24.76 -15.23 7.11
CA LYS A 3 -23.87 -14.08 6.94
C LYS A 3 -24.55 -12.89 7.62
N LEU A 4 -24.10 -12.54 8.82
CA LEU A 4 -24.63 -11.39 9.55
C LEU A 4 -24.29 -10.09 8.83
N GLU A 5 -25.24 -9.17 8.74
CA GLU A 5 -25.04 -7.83 8.22
C GLU A 5 -24.25 -6.94 9.19
N PRO A 6 -23.60 -5.85 8.72
CA PRO A 6 -22.78 -4.99 9.57
C PRO A 6 -23.52 -4.44 10.80
N HIS A 7 -24.81 -4.13 10.67
CA HIS A 7 -25.61 -3.63 11.78
C HIS A 7 -25.97 -4.73 12.79
N GLU A 8 -26.13 -5.98 12.35
CA GLU A 8 -26.38 -7.14 13.21
C GLU A 8 -25.12 -7.54 13.98
N ARG A 9 -23.94 -7.50 13.32
CA ARG A 9 -22.65 -7.78 13.99
C ARG A 9 -22.36 -6.85 15.16
N ARG A 10 -22.84 -5.60 15.12
CA ARG A 10 -22.70 -4.64 16.23
C ARG A 10 -23.58 -4.96 17.43
N ARG A 11 -24.55 -5.87 17.29
CA ARG A 11 -25.44 -6.29 18.39
C ARG A 11 -24.99 -7.60 19.02
N LEU A 12 -23.85 -8.14 18.60
CA LEU A 12 -23.27 -9.34 19.19
C LEU A 12 -22.63 -9.01 20.53
N PHE A 13 -22.88 -9.87 21.51
CA PHE A 13 -22.26 -9.85 22.82
C PHE A 13 -21.59 -11.19 23.07
N VAL A 14 -20.51 -11.17 23.85
CA VAL A 14 -19.84 -12.34 24.39
C VAL A 14 -19.99 -12.32 25.91
N GLU A 15 -19.99 -13.50 26.54
CA GLU A 15 -20.05 -13.62 27.99
C GLU A 15 -18.64 -13.41 28.57
N GLY A 16 -18.45 -12.27 29.24
CA GLY A 16 -17.26 -11.94 29.99
C GLY A 16 -17.42 -12.28 31.48
N LYS A 17 -16.35 -12.09 32.26
CA LYS A 17 -16.34 -12.41 33.70
C LYS A 17 -17.37 -11.61 34.51
N GLU A 18 -17.66 -10.38 34.07
CA GLU A 18 -18.57 -9.44 34.73
C GLU A 18 -19.96 -9.38 34.03
N GLY A 19 -20.25 -10.34 33.15
CA GLY A 19 -21.48 -10.39 32.36
C GLY A 19 -21.26 -10.13 30.86
N LEU A 20 -22.33 -9.77 30.15
CA LEU A 20 -22.31 -9.59 28.71
C LEU A 20 -21.54 -8.34 28.29
N GLU A 21 -20.55 -8.51 27.42
CA GLU A 21 -19.76 -7.43 26.82
C GLU A 21 -19.90 -7.44 25.29
N PRO A 22 -19.85 -6.28 24.60
CA PRO A 22 -19.96 -6.28 23.15
C PRO A 22 -18.83 -7.06 22.49
N ALA A 23 -19.15 -7.89 21.50
CA ALA A 23 -18.17 -8.67 20.73
C ALA A 23 -17.30 -7.79 19.79
N ALA A 24 -17.54 -6.48 19.76
CA ALA A 24 -16.84 -5.55 18.89
C ALA A 24 -15.50 -5.14 19.49
N LEU A 25 -14.42 -5.21 18.71
CA LEU A 25 -13.08 -4.78 19.13
C LEU A 25 -13.00 -3.26 19.38
N TRP A 26 -13.66 -2.48 18.54
CA TRP A 26 -13.61 -1.03 18.60
C TRP A 26 -14.82 -0.49 19.34
N LEU A 27 -14.58 0.01 20.55
CA LEU A 27 -15.60 0.57 21.43
C LEU A 27 -15.40 2.07 21.60
N THR A 28 -16.50 2.75 21.91
CA THR A 28 -16.50 4.14 22.38
C THR A 28 -16.14 4.19 23.87
N GLU A 29 -15.92 5.40 24.40
CA GLU A 29 -15.67 5.62 25.83
C GLU A 29 -16.80 5.12 26.74
N ARG A 30 -18.01 4.95 26.18
CA ARG A 30 -19.18 4.39 26.89
C ARG A 30 -19.24 2.86 26.82
N GLY A 31 -18.20 2.20 26.29
CA GLY A 31 -18.15 0.75 26.09
C GLY A 31 -19.05 0.24 24.97
N LEU A 32 -19.63 1.12 24.13
CA LEU A 32 -20.52 0.72 23.03
C LEU A 32 -19.75 0.56 21.70
N PRO A 33 -20.15 -0.37 20.81
CA PRO A 33 -19.54 -0.55 19.50
C PRO A 33 -19.44 0.75 18.67
N MET A 34 -18.27 0.99 18.08
CA MET A 34 -18.01 2.17 17.25
C MET A 34 -18.97 2.24 16.06
N THR A 35 -19.50 3.44 15.79
CA THR A 35 -20.38 3.71 14.63
C THR A 35 -19.57 4.23 13.43
N PRO A 36 -20.14 4.18 12.21
CA PRO A 36 -19.53 4.84 11.05
C PRO A 36 -19.28 6.34 11.26
N SER A 37 -20.20 7.04 11.92
CA SER A 37 -20.02 8.46 12.26
C SER A 37 -18.93 8.69 13.31
N GLY A 38 -18.78 7.78 14.27
CA GLY A 38 -17.67 7.81 15.23
C GLY A 38 -16.31 7.71 14.53
N TRP A 39 -16.18 6.78 13.57
CA TRP A 39 -14.97 6.70 12.74
C TRP A 39 -14.73 7.96 11.91
N GLN A 40 -15.77 8.54 11.31
CA GLN A 40 -15.63 9.82 10.58
C GLN A 40 -15.09 10.93 11.49
N GLN A 41 -15.55 10.99 12.74
CA GLN A 41 -15.06 11.95 13.72
C GLN A 41 -13.58 11.70 14.06
N VAL A 42 -13.17 10.45 14.28
CA VAL A 42 -11.75 10.10 14.50
C VAL A 42 -10.85 10.60 13.37
N PHE A 43 -11.25 10.40 12.11
CA PHE A 43 -10.50 10.91 10.96
C PHE A 43 -10.53 12.43 10.85
N LYS A 44 -11.65 13.07 11.18
CA LYS A 44 -11.75 14.53 11.21
C LYS A 44 -10.79 15.12 12.23
N ASP A 45 -10.74 14.57 13.43
CA ASP A 45 -9.86 15.04 14.50
C ASP A 45 -8.39 14.79 14.18
N ALA A 46 -8.07 13.63 13.58
CA ALA A 46 -6.72 13.33 13.10
C ALA A 46 -6.26 14.34 12.02
N ASN A 47 -7.11 14.61 11.03
CA ASN A 47 -6.79 15.56 9.98
C ASN A 47 -6.64 16.99 10.50
N ALA A 48 -7.45 17.41 11.48
CA ALA A 48 -7.30 18.72 12.11
C ALA A 48 -5.93 18.87 12.80
N ARG A 49 -5.46 17.82 13.49
CA ARG A 49 -4.10 17.80 14.06
C ARG A 49 -3.03 17.87 12.97
N CYS A 50 -3.15 17.09 11.90
CA CYS A 50 -2.22 17.14 10.77
C CYS A 50 -2.12 18.55 10.17
N GLN A 51 -3.27 19.21 9.96
CA GLN A 51 -3.31 20.58 9.44
C GLN A 51 -2.65 21.59 10.38
N ALA A 52 -2.85 21.45 11.69
CA ALA A 52 -2.17 22.29 12.69
C ALA A 52 -0.64 22.13 12.64
N HIS A 53 -0.14 20.99 12.18
CA HIS A 53 1.29 20.74 11.94
C HIS A 53 1.75 21.04 10.50
N GLY A 54 0.91 21.69 9.68
CA GLY A 54 1.25 22.08 8.30
C GLY A 54 1.15 20.95 7.26
N LEU A 55 0.66 19.77 7.65
CA LEU A 55 0.40 18.67 6.72
C LEU A 55 -0.93 18.94 5.99
N ARG A 56 -0.87 19.02 4.66
CA ARG A 56 -2.02 19.40 3.82
C ARG A 56 -2.85 18.20 3.37
N ASP A 57 -2.27 17.01 3.37
CA ASP A 57 -2.94 15.79 2.93
C ASP A 57 -4.01 15.32 3.92
N ARG A 58 -5.11 14.79 3.39
CA ARG A 58 -6.22 14.27 4.20
C ARG A 58 -6.15 12.76 4.28
N ALA A 59 -6.06 12.25 5.51
CA ALA A 59 -6.22 10.85 5.82
C ALA A 59 -7.70 10.44 5.85
N HIS A 60 -8.04 9.35 5.16
CA HIS A 60 -9.30 8.63 5.27
C HIS A 60 -9.06 7.14 5.06
N PRO A 61 -9.99 6.24 5.43
CA PRO A 61 -9.73 4.79 5.44
C PRO A 61 -9.15 4.25 4.11
N HIS A 62 -9.70 4.69 2.99
CA HIS A 62 -9.24 4.27 1.67
C HIS A 62 -7.84 4.78 1.32
N ALA A 63 -7.50 6.04 1.65
CA ALA A 63 -6.16 6.58 1.43
C ALA A 63 -5.10 5.86 2.27
N LEU A 64 -5.42 5.53 3.53
CA LEU A 64 -4.51 4.74 4.38
C LEU A 64 -4.30 3.33 3.83
N ARG A 65 -5.35 2.71 3.28
CA ARG A 65 -5.24 1.39 2.63
C ARG A 65 -4.32 1.43 1.41
N HIS A 66 -4.42 2.47 0.58
CA HIS A 66 -3.53 2.67 -0.57
C HIS A 66 -2.10 2.96 -0.13
N SER A 67 -1.91 3.81 0.89
CA SER A 67 -0.60 4.12 1.44
C SER A 67 0.10 2.87 1.97
N TYR A 68 -0.63 2.04 2.74
CA TYR A 68 -0.15 0.74 3.19
C TYR A 68 0.27 -0.15 2.02
N ALA A 69 -0.54 -0.20 0.97
CA ALA A 69 -0.27 -1.04 -0.18
C ALA A 69 1.00 -0.63 -0.93
N VAL A 70 1.14 0.65 -1.27
CA VAL A 70 2.31 1.18 -2.00
C VAL A 70 3.59 0.99 -1.18
N VAL A 71 3.60 1.43 0.08
CA VAL A 71 4.79 1.35 0.95
C VAL A 71 5.20 -0.09 1.21
N THR A 72 4.22 -0.97 1.47
CA THR A 72 4.53 -2.40 1.72
C THR A 72 5.02 -3.08 0.46
N LEU A 73 4.42 -2.79 -0.71
CA LEU A 73 4.84 -3.37 -1.97
C LEU A 73 6.28 -2.99 -2.30
N GLU A 74 6.63 -1.71 -2.13
CA GLU A 74 7.98 -1.20 -2.32
C GLU A 74 8.99 -1.95 -1.44
N GLN A 75 8.72 -2.06 -0.13
CA GLN A 75 9.62 -2.72 0.81
C GLN A 75 9.81 -4.21 0.49
N LEU A 76 8.71 -4.91 0.16
CA LEU A 76 8.78 -6.30 -0.25
C LEU A 76 9.58 -6.46 -1.54
N TRP A 77 9.38 -5.57 -2.53
CA TRP A 77 10.13 -5.61 -3.78
C TRP A 77 11.62 -5.37 -3.58
N ARG A 78 12.00 -4.38 -2.76
CA ARG A 78 13.41 -4.10 -2.43
C ARG A 78 14.07 -5.30 -1.76
N GLY A 79 13.41 -5.88 -0.75
CA GLY A 79 13.93 -7.08 -0.07
C GLY A 79 14.00 -8.29 -0.99
N HIS A 80 13.02 -8.47 -1.88
CA HIS A 80 13.00 -9.56 -2.86
C HIS A 80 14.14 -9.42 -3.86
N LEU A 81 14.38 -8.23 -4.41
CA LEU A 81 15.48 -7.98 -5.34
C LEU A 81 16.85 -8.16 -4.68
N GLN A 82 17.02 -7.68 -3.44
CA GLN A 82 18.26 -7.87 -2.68
C GLN A 82 18.57 -9.37 -2.49
N ALA A 83 17.58 -10.15 -2.06
CA ALA A 83 17.74 -11.59 -1.87
C ALA A 83 18.10 -12.31 -3.18
N LEU A 84 17.42 -11.97 -4.29
CA LEU A 84 17.69 -12.57 -5.60
C LEU A 84 19.06 -12.19 -6.17
N GLY A 85 19.58 -11.00 -5.85
CA GLY A 85 20.87 -10.51 -6.35
C GLY A 85 22.07 -11.33 -5.91
N GLU A 86 21.96 -12.02 -4.77
CA GLU A 86 23.01 -12.88 -4.21
C GLU A 86 22.92 -14.34 -4.69
N MET A 87 21.88 -14.69 -5.45
CA MET A 87 21.48 -16.07 -5.76
C MET A 87 21.74 -16.45 -7.24
N ASN A 88 22.17 -17.70 -7.46
CA ASN A 88 22.21 -18.32 -8.79
C ASN A 88 20.79 -18.64 -9.30
N ALA A 89 20.66 -19.06 -10.57
CA ALA A 89 19.35 -19.26 -11.20
C ALA A 89 18.46 -20.28 -10.46
N ASP A 90 19.01 -21.42 -10.07
CA ASP A 90 18.27 -22.49 -9.37
C ASP A 90 17.84 -22.04 -7.97
N GLN A 91 18.70 -21.30 -7.27
CA GLN A 91 18.39 -20.70 -5.97
C GLN A 91 17.27 -19.65 -6.06
N ARG A 92 17.23 -18.86 -7.14
CA ARG A 92 16.17 -17.87 -7.37
C ARG A 92 14.81 -18.52 -7.59
N GLU A 93 14.76 -19.60 -8.39
CA GLU A 93 13.53 -20.35 -8.62
C GLU A 93 12.98 -20.95 -7.31
N LEU A 94 13.84 -21.61 -6.54
CA LEU A 94 13.47 -22.17 -5.24
C LEU A 94 12.99 -21.07 -4.27
N TYR A 95 13.69 -19.93 -4.21
CA TYR A 95 13.31 -18.81 -3.35
C TYR A 95 11.92 -18.28 -3.67
N GLN A 96 11.60 -18.09 -4.96
CA GLN A 96 10.27 -17.66 -5.40
C GLN A 96 9.18 -18.69 -5.05
N MET A 97 9.49 -19.98 -5.15
CA MET A 97 8.55 -21.04 -4.80
C MET A 97 8.25 -21.08 -3.30
N VAL A 98 9.27 -20.89 -2.45
CA VAL A 98 9.16 -20.98 -0.98
C VAL A 98 8.57 -19.71 -0.37
N PHE A 99 9.06 -18.53 -0.79
CA PHE A 99 8.69 -17.25 -0.19
C PHE A 99 7.58 -16.53 -0.95
N GLY A 100 7.31 -16.94 -2.19
CA GLY A 100 6.25 -16.41 -3.04
C GLY A 100 6.58 -15.08 -3.72
N ASP A 101 5.66 -14.65 -4.58
CA ASP A 101 5.67 -13.34 -5.23
C ASP A 101 5.16 -12.25 -4.27
N PRO A 102 5.93 -11.17 -4.03
CA PRO A 102 5.51 -10.01 -3.23
C PRO A 102 4.13 -9.45 -3.60
N LEU A 103 3.76 -9.45 -4.87
CA LEU A 103 2.46 -8.92 -5.31
C LEU A 103 1.31 -9.82 -4.85
N ASN A 104 1.48 -11.14 -4.97
CA ASN A 104 0.51 -12.10 -4.45
C ASN A 104 0.40 -12.06 -2.92
N TRP A 105 1.52 -11.84 -2.20
CA TRP A 105 1.50 -11.63 -0.75
C TRP A 105 0.63 -10.42 -0.38
N LEU A 106 0.85 -9.28 -1.05
CA LEU A 106 0.07 -8.07 -0.80
C LEU A 106 -1.42 -8.26 -1.17
N ARG A 107 -1.71 -8.96 -2.27
CA ARG A 107 -3.07 -9.29 -2.70
C ARG A 107 -3.84 -10.03 -1.60
N ILE A 108 -3.23 -11.06 -1.00
CA ILE A 108 -3.83 -11.82 0.10
C ILE A 108 -4.05 -10.91 1.30
N ARG A 109 -3.04 -10.11 1.67
CA ARG A 109 -3.13 -9.26 2.87
C ARG A 109 -4.16 -8.14 2.75
N LEU A 110 -4.35 -7.61 1.55
CA LEU A 110 -5.41 -6.66 1.25
C LEU A 110 -6.79 -7.33 1.12
N GLY A 111 -6.85 -8.65 0.92
CA GLY A 111 -8.10 -9.37 0.64
C GLY A 111 -8.63 -9.09 -0.78
N HIS A 112 -7.74 -8.80 -1.73
CA HIS A 112 -8.13 -8.62 -3.13
C HIS A 112 -8.47 -9.96 -3.78
N ARG A 113 -9.65 -10.01 -4.40
CA ARG A 113 -10.07 -11.18 -5.17
C ARG A 113 -9.17 -11.42 -6.39
N SER A 114 -8.73 -10.35 -7.06
CA SER A 114 -7.92 -10.41 -8.27
C SER A 114 -6.54 -9.78 -8.05
N VAL A 115 -5.50 -10.40 -8.62
CA VAL A 115 -4.15 -9.81 -8.64
C VAL A 115 -4.11 -8.54 -9.49
N VAL A 116 -4.96 -8.43 -10.51
CA VAL A 116 -5.07 -7.24 -11.38
C VAL A 116 -5.40 -5.99 -10.56
N THR A 117 -6.25 -6.10 -9.54
CA THR A 117 -6.54 -4.98 -8.63
C THR A 117 -5.31 -4.55 -7.83
N THR A 118 -4.42 -5.49 -7.49
CA THR A 118 -3.16 -5.19 -6.79
C THR A 118 -2.11 -4.61 -7.73
N GLN A 119 -2.12 -4.97 -9.02
CA GLN A 119 -1.20 -4.41 -10.02
C GLN A 119 -1.35 -2.90 -10.20
N LEU A 120 -2.49 -2.30 -9.83
CA LEU A 120 -2.64 -0.84 -9.81
C LEU A 120 -1.55 -0.14 -8.99
N TYR A 121 -1.02 -0.79 -7.95
CA TYR A 121 0.06 -0.23 -7.14
C TYR A 121 1.43 -0.29 -7.80
N LEU A 122 1.63 -1.15 -8.81
CA LEU A 122 2.86 -1.16 -9.59
C LEU A 122 2.97 0.10 -10.44
N HIS A 123 1.86 0.52 -11.04
CA HIS A 123 1.81 1.77 -11.80
C HIS A 123 2.18 2.97 -10.93
N THR A 124 1.60 3.07 -9.73
CA THR A 124 1.91 4.17 -8.80
C THR A 124 3.37 4.15 -8.34
N LEU A 125 3.96 2.95 -8.18
CA LEU A 125 5.39 2.85 -7.85
C LEU A 125 6.27 3.27 -9.03
N GLN A 126 5.91 2.89 -10.26
CA GLN A 126 6.63 3.29 -11.47
C GLN A 126 6.57 4.80 -11.70
N GLU A 127 5.41 5.43 -11.48
CA GLU A 127 5.25 6.88 -11.54
C GLU A 127 6.14 7.58 -10.50
N LEU A 128 6.07 7.16 -9.23
CA LEU A 128 6.89 7.72 -8.15
C LEU A 128 8.39 7.55 -8.41
N GLU A 129 8.79 6.37 -8.90
CA GLU A 129 10.17 6.09 -9.28
C GLU A 129 10.61 7.01 -10.42
N MET A 130 9.79 7.17 -11.45
CA MET A 130 10.09 8.03 -12.59
C MET A 130 10.20 9.50 -12.17
N GLU A 131 9.26 10.01 -11.37
CA GLU A 131 9.33 11.37 -10.81
C GLU A 131 10.62 11.60 -10.03
N THR A 132 10.99 10.64 -9.18
CA THR A 132 12.23 10.71 -8.40
C THR A 132 13.46 10.68 -9.32
N ARG A 133 13.50 9.79 -10.32
CA ARG A 133 14.59 9.72 -11.29
C ARG A 133 14.73 11.02 -12.08
N ILE A 134 13.62 11.60 -12.56
CA ILE A 134 13.61 12.87 -13.29
C ILE A 134 14.13 14.00 -12.41
N ALA A 135 13.70 14.07 -11.15
CA ALA A 135 14.17 15.09 -10.21
C ALA A 135 15.68 15.01 -9.91
N LEU A 136 16.27 13.81 -10.03
CA LEU A 136 17.70 13.58 -9.86
C LEU A 136 18.53 13.86 -11.12
N ILE A 137 17.90 14.03 -12.29
CA ILE A 137 18.59 14.42 -13.53
C ILE A 137 18.85 15.93 -13.48
N PRO A 138 20.11 16.40 -13.51
CA PRO A 138 20.43 17.82 -13.57
C PRO A 138 19.70 18.51 -14.74
N ALA A 139 19.18 19.71 -14.54
CA ALA A 139 18.32 20.39 -15.52
C ALA A 139 19.03 20.65 -16.88
N ASP A 140 20.36 20.71 -16.88
CA ASP A 140 21.23 20.85 -18.04
C ASP A 140 21.52 19.53 -18.79
N SER A 141 21.20 18.38 -18.18
CA SER A 141 21.41 17.05 -18.80
C SER A 141 20.46 16.76 -19.96
N TRP A 142 19.36 17.51 -20.06
CA TRP A 142 18.38 17.39 -21.15
C TRP A 142 18.81 18.15 -22.41
N GLY A 143 20.00 18.76 -22.44
CA GLY A 143 20.60 19.28 -23.65
C GLY A 143 20.76 18.17 -24.70
N PRO A 144 20.58 18.45 -26.00
CA PRO A 144 20.71 17.43 -27.04
C PRO A 144 22.11 16.82 -26.95
N SER A 145 22.18 15.54 -26.57
CA SER A 145 23.42 14.76 -26.64
C SER A 145 23.72 14.53 -28.12
N GLY A 146 24.45 15.47 -28.72
CA GLY A 146 25.05 15.34 -30.05
C GLY A 146 24.06 14.95 -31.15
N PHE A 147 23.42 15.94 -31.77
CA PHE A 147 23.12 15.80 -33.19
C PHE A 147 24.49 15.80 -33.90
N CYS A 148 25.01 14.63 -34.24
CA CYS A 148 26.18 14.56 -35.12
C CYS A 148 25.76 15.21 -36.45
N SER A 149 26.38 16.33 -36.81
CA SER A 149 26.10 17.01 -38.09
C SER A 149 26.56 16.18 -39.30
N GLN A 150 27.28 15.08 -39.06
CA GLN A 150 27.61 14.07 -40.04
C GLN A 150 26.67 12.88 -39.80
N GLY A 151 25.75 12.63 -40.73
CA GLY A 151 24.75 11.57 -40.65
C GLY A 151 25.38 10.18 -40.49
N TRP A 152 24.52 9.18 -40.28
CA TRP A 152 24.91 7.78 -40.22
C TRP A 152 25.61 7.36 -41.53
N GLU A 153 26.93 7.37 -41.59
CA GLU A 153 27.63 6.71 -42.68
C GLU A 153 27.63 5.20 -42.38
N ALA A 154 26.83 4.48 -43.15
CA ALA A 154 26.80 3.03 -43.14
C ALA A 154 28.17 2.49 -43.55
N VAL A 155 28.81 1.76 -42.65
CA VAL A 155 30.02 0.99 -42.95
C VAL A 155 29.61 -0.18 -43.84
N ALA A 156 30.14 -0.20 -45.06
CA ALA A 156 30.07 -1.31 -46.00
C ALA A 156 31.19 -2.32 -45.75
#